data_AF-A0A934KJT5-F1
#
_entry.id   AF-A0A934KJT5-F1
#
_cell.length_a   1.000
_cell.length_b   1.000
_cell.length_c   1.000
_cell.angle_alpha   90.00
_cell.angle_beta   90.00
_cell.angle_gamma   90.00
#
_symmetry.space_group_name_H-M   'P 1'
#
loop_
_entity.id
_entity.type
_entity.pdbx_description
1 polymer ?
#
loop_
_entity_poly.entity_id
_entity_poly.type
_entity_poly.pdbx_seq_one_letter_code
_entity_poly.pdbx_strand_id
1 'polypeptide(L)'
;MSWPDWSEPLRRLVGSVAPGMLVVGVAWLALAGCGDTSSQPAWVPGHPDTSRLSFQTTAPGVCAITVRYPNDAPAAIGYLGNTYVQVGRQSHPAAPGGSELDHSGDWHVYLSAPNGDLLLVTPADAFDYRLESNC
;
A
#
# COMPACT_ATOMS: atom_id res chain seq x y z
N MET A 1 -42.87 -4.82 18.34
CA MET A 1 -42.39 -5.35 19.63
C MET A 1 -42.69 -6.85 19.62
N SER A 2 -41.79 -7.81 19.81
CA SER A 2 -40.46 -7.83 20.42
C SER A 2 -39.67 -9.05 19.89
N TRP A 3 -38.36 -8.91 19.75
CA TRP A 3 -37.43 -10.03 19.50
C TRP A 3 -37.09 -10.73 20.83
N PRO A 4 -36.86 -12.06 20.85
CA PRO A 4 -36.53 -12.80 22.06
C PRO A 4 -35.06 -12.66 22.49
N ASP A 5 -34.90 -12.65 23.81
CA ASP A 5 -33.70 -12.54 24.63
C ASP A 5 -32.78 -13.77 24.51
N TRP A 6 -31.48 -13.56 24.36
CA TRP A 6 -30.45 -14.60 24.41
C TRP A 6 -29.38 -14.24 25.45
N SER A 7 -29.79 -14.27 26.72
CA SER A 7 -28.87 -14.32 27.85
C SER A 7 -28.54 -15.78 28.18
N GLU A 8 -27.26 -16.13 28.04
CA GLU A 8 -26.52 -17.34 28.46
C GLU A 8 -27.00 -18.05 29.76
N PRO A 9 -26.70 -19.36 29.95
CA PRO A 9 -25.42 -19.70 30.59
C PRO A 9 -24.71 -20.95 30.08
N LEU A 10 -23.40 -20.75 29.86
CA LEU A 10 -22.30 -21.61 30.26
C LEU A 10 -22.65 -22.69 31.30
N ARG A 11 -22.52 -23.96 30.92
CA ARG A 11 -21.82 -25.04 31.66
C ARG A 11 -22.27 -26.40 31.14
N ARG A 12 -21.31 -27.16 30.62
CA ARG A 12 -21.05 -28.59 30.87
C ARG A 12 -20.55 -29.28 29.62
N LEU A 13 -19.24 -29.21 29.38
CA LEU A 13 -18.49 -30.38 28.96
C LEU A 13 -17.15 -30.36 29.71
N VAL A 14 -17.22 -30.74 30.98
CA VAL A 14 -16.07 -31.26 31.73
C VAL A 14 -15.93 -32.71 31.27
N GLY A 15 -14.94 -32.97 30.43
CA GLY A 15 -14.47 -34.31 30.08
C GLY A 15 -12.97 -34.37 30.38
N SER A 16 -12.62 -35.02 31.48
CA SER A 16 -11.27 -35.26 31.95
C SER A 16 -10.42 -36.04 30.95
N VAL A 17 -9.19 -35.59 30.70
CA VAL A 17 -8.08 -36.44 30.23
C VAL A 17 -6.84 -36.12 31.07
N ALA A 18 -6.18 -37.18 31.51
CA ALA A 18 -5.16 -37.28 32.56
C ALA A 18 -3.83 -36.52 32.26
N PRO A 19 -2.96 -36.30 33.27
CA PRO A 19 -1.76 -35.50 33.17
C PRO A 19 -0.57 -36.32 32.64
N GLY A 20 0.08 -35.83 31.59
CA GLY A 20 1.34 -36.40 31.13
C GLY A 20 1.85 -35.75 29.84
N MET A 21 3.09 -35.25 29.89
CA MET A 21 3.94 -34.89 28.75
C MET A 21 3.62 -33.60 27.96
N LEU A 22 4.13 -32.48 28.49
CA LEU A 22 5.10 -31.58 27.84
C LEU A 22 5.27 -31.75 26.31
N VAL A 23 4.60 -30.91 25.52
CA VAL A 23 5.05 -30.53 24.17
C VAL A 23 4.84 -29.02 23.96
N VAL A 24 5.93 -28.41 23.50
CA VAL A 24 6.22 -27.02 23.23
C VAL A 24 5.49 -26.51 21.98
N GLY A 25 5.01 -25.26 22.01
CA GLY A 25 4.77 -24.42 20.83
C GLY A 25 3.64 -24.91 19.90
N VAL A 26 2.96 -24.10 19.11
CA VAL A 26 3.32 -22.83 18.50
C VAL A 26 2.00 -22.12 18.26
N ALA A 27 1.92 -20.86 18.68
CA ALA A 27 0.88 -19.95 18.23
C ALA A 27 0.98 -19.85 16.71
N TRP A 28 -0.03 -20.37 16.01
CA TRP A 28 -0.18 -20.13 14.58
C TRP A 28 -0.54 -18.66 14.39
N LEU A 29 0.49 -17.82 14.33
CA LEU A 29 0.44 -16.55 13.64
C LEU A 29 0.05 -16.87 12.19
N ALA A 30 -1.18 -16.50 11.82
CA ALA A 30 -1.55 -16.35 10.44
C ALA A 30 -0.59 -15.32 9.84
N LEU A 31 0.39 -15.80 9.08
CA LEU A 31 1.26 -14.97 8.27
C LEU A 31 0.37 -14.13 7.36
N ALA A 32 0.30 -12.83 7.66
CA ALA A 32 0.16 -11.83 6.63
C ALA A 32 1.20 -12.18 5.56
N GLY A 33 0.76 -12.41 4.34
CA GLY A 33 1.65 -12.60 3.20
C GLY A 33 2.44 -11.31 2.97
N CYS A 34 3.54 -11.14 3.69
CA CYS A 34 4.65 -10.34 3.25
C CYS A 34 5.24 -11.08 2.06
N GLY A 35 4.71 -10.82 0.86
CA GLY A 35 5.50 -11.06 -0.33
C GLY A 35 6.77 -10.23 -0.16
N ASP A 36 7.90 -10.90 0.01
CA ASP A 36 9.22 -10.28 0.11
C ASP A 36 9.56 -9.59 -1.21
N THR A 37 8.99 -8.40 -1.42
CA THR A 37 9.37 -7.48 -2.49
C THR A 37 10.84 -7.08 -2.32
N SER A 38 11.45 -7.27 -1.14
CA SER A 38 12.89 -7.14 -0.92
C SER A 38 13.77 -7.91 -1.93
N SER A 39 13.27 -8.96 -2.58
CA SER A 39 14.04 -9.81 -3.49
C SER A 39 13.83 -9.52 -4.98
N GLN A 40 12.82 -8.71 -5.31
CA GLN A 40 12.56 -8.31 -6.69
C GLN A 40 13.37 -7.05 -7.02
N PRO A 41 13.89 -6.92 -8.25
CA PRO A 41 14.59 -5.72 -8.67
C PRO A 41 13.65 -4.52 -8.59
N ALA A 42 14.20 -3.37 -8.19
CA ALA A 42 13.52 -2.09 -8.28
C ALA A 42 12.94 -1.89 -9.68
N TRP A 43 11.81 -1.20 -9.72
CA TRP A 43 11.15 -0.80 -10.95
C TRP A 43 12.18 -0.10 -11.82
N VAL A 44 12.19 -0.45 -13.09
CA VAL A 44 13.06 0.16 -14.09
C VAL A 44 12.20 1.12 -14.92
N PRO A 45 12.71 2.31 -15.29
CA PRO A 45 11.98 3.25 -16.13
C PRO A 45 11.56 2.60 -17.46
N GLY A 46 10.29 2.25 -17.55
CA GLY A 46 9.65 1.71 -18.76
C GLY A 46 8.74 2.73 -19.46
N HIS A 47 8.44 3.83 -18.79
CA HIS A 47 7.57 4.91 -19.28
C HIS A 47 8.40 6.17 -19.49
N PRO A 48 8.30 6.84 -20.65
CA PRO A 48 9.01 8.09 -20.88
C PRO A 48 8.50 9.19 -19.95
N ASP A 49 9.41 10.06 -19.52
CA ASP A 49 9.06 11.33 -18.89
C ASP A 49 8.21 12.17 -19.85
N THR A 50 7.35 13.01 -19.29
CA THR A 50 6.53 13.95 -20.06
C THR A 50 7.05 15.37 -19.90
N SER A 51 6.37 16.34 -20.52
CA SER A 51 6.67 17.76 -20.29
C SER A 51 6.44 18.22 -18.83
N ARG A 52 5.72 17.43 -18.02
CA ARG A 52 5.32 17.77 -16.65
C ARG A 52 5.76 16.75 -15.60
N LEU A 53 5.85 15.48 -15.99
CA LEU A 53 6.16 14.36 -15.11
C LEU A 53 7.56 13.84 -15.36
N SER A 54 8.23 13.47 -14.28
CA SER A 54 9.43 12.63 -14.31
C SER A 54 9.23 11.44 -13.40
N PHE A 55 9.74 10.28 -13.78
CA PHE A 55 9.61 9.04 -13.01
C PHE A 55 10.98 8.55 -12.52
N GLN A 56 11.15 8.43 -11.20
CA GLN A 56 12.44 8.13 -10.59
C GLN A 56 12.45 6.76 -9.92
N THR A 57 13.56 6.03 -10.09
CA THR A 57 13.79 4.72 -9.44
C THR A 57 14.16 4.85 -7.96
N THR A 58 14.50 6.05 -7.52
CA THR A 58 14.90 6.36 -6.14
C THR A 58 14.22 7.63 -5.67
N ALA A 59 13.79 7.67 -4.41
CA ALA A 59 13.32 8.88 -3.77
C ALA A 59 14.48 9.62 -3.09
N PRO A 60 14.53 10.96 -3.15
CA PRO A 60 15.42 11.75 -2.30
C PRO A 60 15.11 11.47 -0.82
N GLY A 61 16.13 11.05 -0.08
CA GLY A 61 16.00 10.41 1.23
C GLY A 61 16.23 11.34 2.41
N VAL A 62 15.67 12.56 2.42
CA VAL A 62 16.01 13.54 3.48
C VAL A 62 15.09 13.48 4.70
N CYS A 63 13.82 13.06 4.55
CA CYS A 63 12.86 13.07 5.67
C CYS A 63 11.96 11.83 5.64
N ALA A 64 12.20 10.84 6.52
CA ALA A 64 11.33 9.75 7.01
C ALA A 64 10.29 9.03 6.10
N ILE A 65 10.14 9.39 4.82
CA ILE A 65 9.20 8.79 3.89
C ILE A 65 9.93 7.64 3.22
N THR A 66 9.65 6.43 3.70
CA THR A 66 10.19 5.21 3.13
C THR A 66 9.33 4.77 1.95
N VAL A 67 9.97 4.58 0.80
CA VAL A 67 9.35 3.97 -0.39
C VAL A 67 8.90 2.55 -0.05
N ARG A 68 7.63 2.23 -0.31
CA ARG A 68 7.05 0.94 0.12
C ARG A 68 7.03 -0.15 -0.94
N TYR A 69 6.84 0.21 -2.20
CA TYR A 69 6.68 -0.71 -3.33
C TYR A 69 7.63 -0.32 -4.49
N PRO A 70 8.95 -0.25 -4.24
CA PRO A 70 9.93 0.27 -5.21
C PRO A 70 10.05 -0.57 -6.49
N ASN A 71 9.50 -1.79 -6.50
CA ASN A 71 9.58 -2.72 -7.64
C ASN A 71 8.36 -2.66 -8.55
N ASP A 72 7.24 -2.18 -8.03
CA ASP A 72 5.97 -2.23 -8.73
C ASP A 72 5.69 -0.92 -9.49
N ALA A 73 6.26 0.18 -9.01
CA ALA A 73 6.05 1.52 -9.53
C ALA A 73 7.22 2.44 -9.15
N PRO A 74 7.34 3.64 -9.74
CA PRO A 74 8.38 4.61 -9.45
C PRO A 74 8.50 4.90 -7.97
N ALA A 75 9.72 4.98 -7.46
CA ALA A 75 9.95 5.36 -6.07
C ALA A 75 9.52 6.82 -5.82
N ALA A 76 9.68 7.68 -6.82
CA ALA A 76 9.21 9.05 -6.78
C ALA A 76 8.68 9.49 -8.15
N ILE A 77 7.85 10.54 -8.11
CA ILE A 77 7.35 11.27 -9.27
C ILE A 77 7.72 12.74 -9.06
N GLY A 78 8.42 13.32 -10.03
CA GLY A 78 8.62 14.77 -10.09
C GLY A 78 7.47 15.42 -10.85
N TYR A 79 6.84 16.44 -10.27
CA TYR A 79 5.76 17.21 -10.89
C TYR A 79 5.93 18.70 -10.61
N LEU A 80 6.06 19.51 -11.68
CA LEU A 80 6.26 20.98 -11.61
C LEU A 80 7.35 21.44 -10.62
N GLY A 81 8.44 20.67 -10.51
CA GLY A 81 9.56 20.99 -9.61
C GLY A 81 9.41 20.49 -8.18
N ASN A 82 8.28 19.88 -7.82
CA ASN A 82 8.10 19.17 -6.56
C ASN A 82 8.39 17.67 -6.73
N THR A 83 8.90 17.04 -5.67
CA THR A 83 9.08 15.58 -5.61
C THR A 83 7.98 14.96 -4.77
N TYR A 84 7.35 13.91 -5.28
CA TYR A 84 6.38 13.11 -4.55
C TYR A 84 6.92 11.69 -4.38
N VAL A 85 6.87 11.17 -3.15
CA VAL A 85 7.45 9.88 -2.78
C VAL A 85 6.34 8.86 -2.61
N GLN A 86 6.55 7.66 -3.16
CA GLN A 86 5.60 6.57 -3.07
C GLN A 86 5.43 6.10 -1.62
N VAL A 87 4.18 6.07 -1.14
CA VAL A 87 3.85 5.72 0.25
C VAL A 87 2.85 4.59 0.39
N GLY A 88 2.14 4.22 -0.69
CA GLY A 88 1.04 3.29 -0.64
C GLY A 88 0.78 2.60 -1.98
N ARG A 89 0.04 1.50 -1.91
CA ARG A 89 -0.55 0.78 -3.05
C ARG A 89 -2.00 0.48 -2.69
N GLN A 90 -2.86 0.61 -3.67
CA GLN A 90 -4.27 0.30 -3.59
C GLN A 90 -4.72 -0.43 -4.86
N SER A 91 -5.85 -1.14 -4.78
CA SER A 91 -6.46 -1.76 -5.96
C SER A 91 -6.76 -0.71 -7.03
N HIS A 92 -6.74 -1.13 -8.30
CA HIS A 92 -7.10 -0.25 -9.41
C HIS A 92 -8.48 0.40 -9.16
N PRO A 93 -8.57 1.74 -9.16
CA PRO A 93 -9.82 2.43 -8.84
C PRO A 93 -10.80 2.38 -10.02
N ALA A 94 -12.08 2.14 -9.74
CA ALA A 94 -13.14 2.26 -10.76
C ALA A 94 -13.31 3.71 -11.26
N ALA A 95 -12.97 4.69 -10.42
CA ALA A 95 -12.86 6.09 -10.74
C ALA A 95 -11.75 6.70 -9.86
N PRO A 96 -10.65 7.22 -10.43
CA PRO A 96 -9.48 7.69 -9.65
C PRO A 96 -9.78 8.84 -8.69
N GLY A 97 -10.85 9.60 -8.95
CA GLY A 97 -11.14 10.84 -8.24
C GLY A 97 -10.09 11.94 -8.54
N GLY A 98 -10.47 13.20 -8.35
CA GLY A 98 -9.58 14.33 -8.63
C GLY A 98 -9.39 14.61 -10.13
N SER A 99 -8.35 15.38 -10.45
CA SER A 99 -8.05 15.83 -11.81
C SER A 99 -6.82 15.13 -12.35
N GLU A 100 -6.88 14.61 -13.57
CA GLU A 100 -5.71 14.09 -14.25
C GLU A 100 -4.73 15.23 -14.55
N LEU A 101 -3.47 15.03 -14.16
CA LEU A 101 -2.39 15.99 -14.36
C LEU A 101 -1.69 15.78 -15.70
N ASP A 102 -1.38 14.52 -16.00
CA ASP A 102 -0.75 14.04 -17.24
C ASP A 102 -0.75 12.49 -17.27
N HIS A 103 -0.30 11.91 -18.39
CA HIS A 103 -0.14 10.46 -18.55
C HIS A 103 1.09 10.08 -19.38
N SER A 104 1.59 8.87 -19.18
CA SER A 104 2.67 8.28 -19.99
C SER A 104 2.28 6.86 -20.41
N GLY A 105 1.82 6.70 -21.65
CA GLY A 105 1.21 5.46 -22.10
C GLY A 105 -0.13 5.21 -21.40
N ASP A 106 -0.27 4.03 -20.79
CA ASP A 106 -1.41 3.57 -20.00
C ASP A 106 -1.31 3.94 -18.50
N TRP A 107 -0.32 4.76 -18.14
CA TRP A 107 -0.11 5.26 -16.78
C TRP A 107 -0.63 6.68 -16.66
N HIS A 108 -1.56 6.89 -15.73
CA HIS A 108 -2.23 8.17 -15.54
C HIS A 108 -1.93 8.70 -14.13
N VAL A 109 -1.55 9.98 -14.03
CA VAL A 109 -1.26 10.62 -12.73
C VAL A 109 -2.35 11.63 -12.42
N TYR A 110 -2.99 11.47 -11.26
CA TYR A 110 -4.06 12.33 -10.78
C TYR A 110 -3.61 13.15 -9.58
N LEU A 111 -4.14 14.36 -9.45
CA LEU A 111 -4.06 15.15 -8.23
C LEU A 111 -5.20 14.74 -7.31
N SER A 112 -4.86 14.08 -6.21
CA SER A 112 -5.81 13.66 -5.18
C SER A 112 -6.11 14.82 -4.23
N ALA A 113 -7.37 15.26 -4.22
CA ALA A 113 -7.89 16.18 -3.22
C ALA A 113 -8.19 15.43 -1.90
N PRO A 114 -8.08 16.07 -0.72
CA PRO A 114 -7.76 17.48 -0.50
C PRO A 114 -6.28 17.79 -0.24
N ASN A 115 -5.44 16.78 -0.07
CA ASN A 115 -4.08 16.97 0.47
C ASN A 115 -3.05 17.38 -0.59
N GLY A 116 -3.41 17.37 -1.87
CA GLY A 116 -2.49 17.65 -2.98
C GLY A 116 -1.49 16.53 -3.24
N ASP A 117 -1.79 15.33 -2.73
CA ASP A 117 -1.07 14.09 -3.02
C ASP A 117 -1.31 13.66 -4.47
N LEU A 118 -0.46 12.81 -5.00
CA LEU A 118 -0.64 12.22 -6.32
C LEU A 118 -1.09 10.78 -6.23
N LEU A 119 -1.94 10.39 -7.18
CA LEU A 119 -2.31 9.01 -7.43
C LEU A 119 -1.82 8.61 -8.82
N LEU A 120 -0.90 7.65 -8.87
CA LEU A 120 -0.52 7.00 -10.12
C LEU A 120 -1.44 5.80 -10.34
N VAL A 121 -2.17 5.77 -11.45
CA VAL A 121 -3.00 4.65 -11.86
C VAL A 121 -2.32 3.94 -13.02
N THR A 122 -2.03 2.66 -12.82
CA THR A 122 -1.49 1.73 -13.82
C THR A 122 -2.58 0.75 -14.25
N PRO A 123 -2.37 -0.09 -15.29
CA PRO A 123 -3.35 -1.12 -15.67
C PRO A 123 -3.65 -2.14 -14.56
N ALA A 124 -2.70 -2.40 -13.66
CA ALA A 124 -2.84 -3.41 -12.61
C ALA A 124 -3.42 -2.82 -11.32
N ASP A 125 -2.84 -1.72 -10.85
CA ASP A 125 -3.10 -1.13 -9.53
C ASP A 125 -2.90 0.39 -9.54
N ALA A 126 -3.15 1.02 -8.40
CA ALA A 126 -2.79 2.41 -8.17
C ALA A 126 -1.86 2.59 -6.97
N PHE A 127 -1.09 3.66 -7.00
CA PHE A 127 -0.04 3.95 -6.02
C PHE A 127 -0.15 5.38 -5.53
N ASP A 128 -0.08 5.53 -4.21
CA ASP A 128 -0.18 6.83 -3.54
C ASP A 128 1.20 7.46 -3.40
N TYR A 129 1.29 8.73 -3.75
CA TYR A 129 2.52 9.52 -3.67
C TYR A 129 2.27 10.78 -2.87
N ARG A 130 3.09 10.98 -1.84
CA ARG A 130 2.99 12.14 -0.94
C ARG A 130 4.10 13.13 -1.23
N LEU A 131 3.78 14.43 -1.17
CA LEU A 131 4.77 15.48 -1.33
C LEU A 131 5.92 15.28 -0.35
N GLU A 132 7.16 15.30 -0.86
CA GLU A 132 8.35 15.33 -0.04
C GLU A 132 8.33 16.61 0.81
N SER A 133 8.32 16.44 2.14
CA SER A 133 8.40 17.56 3.06
C SER A 133 9.88 17.87 3.30
N ASN A 134 10.31 19.09 3.03
CA ASN A 134 11.62 19.56 3.49
C ASN A 134 11.60 19.67 5.01
N CYS A 135 12.48 18.93 5.67
CA CYS A 135 13.03 19.31 6.96
C CYS A 135 14.18 20.31 6.69
#